data_AF-A0A709FS53-F1
#
_entry.id   AF-A0A709FS53-F1
#
_cell.length_a   1.000
_cell.length_b   1.000
_cell.length_c   1.000
_cell.angle_alpha   90.00
_cell.angle_beta   90.00
_cell.angle_gamma   90.00
#
_symmetry.space_group_name_H-M   'P 1'
#
loop_
_entity.id
_entity.type
_entity.pdbx_description
1 polymer ?
#
loop_
_entity_poly.entity_id
_entity_poly.type
_entity_poly.pdbx_seq_one_letter_code
_entity_poly.pdbx_strand_id
1 'polypeptide(L)' 'MENAIARKLDPPEINPIEIESVLLNRLASVGQKSYAEHMGISESTVSRRKAEGYFCNMAKELAF' A
#
# COMPACT_ATOMS: atom_id res chain seq x y z
N MET A 1 -21.38 26.71 -18.59
CA MET A 1 -21.41 27.00 -17.15
C MET A 1 -20.50 25.98 -16.49
N GLU A 2 -19.25 26.35 -16.26
CA GLU A 2 -18.24 25.47 -15.67
C GLU A 2 -18.59 25.26 -14.20
N ASN A 3 -19.15 24.10 -13.86
CA ASN A 3 -19.29 23.67 -12.49
C ASN A 3 -17.95 23.12 -11.99
N ALA A 4 -16.93 23.97 -11.98
CA ALA A 4 -15.69 23.70 -11.28
C ALA A 4 -15.93 23.94 -9.79
N ILE A 5 -16.54 22.97 -9.10
CA ILE A 5 -16.32 22.82 -7.65
C ILE A 5 -14.88 22.31 -7.51
N ALA A 6 -13.91 23.17 -7.83
CA ALA A 6 -12.53 23.02 -7.43
C ALA A 6 -12.53 23.21 -5.92
N ARG A 7 -12.91 22.16 -5.18
CA ARG A 7 -12.56 22.06 -3.78
C ARG A 7 -11.04 22.18 -3.78
N LYS A 8 -10.52 23.28 -3.26
CA LYS A 8 -9.20 23.33 -2.65
C LYS A 8 -9.25 22.39 -1.44
N LEU A 9 -9.41 21.10 -1.70
CA LEU A 9 -9.07 20.05 -0.76
C LEU A 9 -7.57 20.02 -0.85
N ASP A 10 -6.91 20.52 0.19
CA ASP A 10 -5.52 20.16 0.41
C ASP A 10 -5.40 18.64 0.20
N PRO A 11 -4.33 18.16 -0.46
CA PRO A 11 -4.10 16.74 -0.59
C PRO A 11 -4.30 16.09 0.78
N PRO A 12 -5.06 14.98 0.87
CA PRO A 12 -5.27 14.33 2.15
C PRO A 12 -3.91 14.07 2.77
N GLU A 13 -3.69 14.51 4.02
CA GLU A 13 -2.52 14.11 4.78
C GLU A 13 -2.61 12.59 4.97
N ILE A 14 -1.77 11.84 4.26
CA ILE A 14 -1.80 10.39 4.32
C ILE A 14 -0.77 9.91 5.34
N ASN A 15 -1.23 9.29 6.42
CA ASN A 15 -0.33 8.75 7.43
C ASN A 15 0.32 7.45 6.91
N PRO A 16 1.66 7.33 6.91
CA PRO A 16 2.34 6.09 6.53
C PRO A 16 1.82 4.84 7.28
N ILE A 17 1.45 4.97 8.55
CA ILE A 17 0.94 3.85 9.35
C ILE A 17 -0.40 3.34 8.79
N GLU A 18 -1.25 4.24 8.32
CA GLU A 18 -2.55 3.89 7.73
C GLU A 18 -2.34 3.21 6.37
N ILE A 19 -1.41 3.70 5.55
CA ILE A 19 -1.06 3.07 4.27
C ILE A 19 -0.51 1.66 4.50
N GLU A 20 0.44 1.49 5.42
CA GLU A 20 1.02 0.18 5.73
C GLU A 20 -0.08 -0.81 6.18
N SER A 21 -0.98 -0.35 7.05
CA SER A 21 -2.13 -1.14 7.52
C SER A 21 -3.02 -1.59 6.36
N VAL A 22 -3.33 -0.69 5.42
CA VAL A 22 -4.12 -1.02 4.22
C VAL A 22 -3.40 -2.04 3.34
N LEU A 23 -2.09 -1.86 3.09
CA LEU A 23 -1.30 -2.77 2.27
C LEU A 23 -1.27 -4.19 2.87
N LEU A 24 -1.01 -4.31 4.17
CA LEU A 24 -0.95 -5.58 4.87
C LEU A 24 -2.32 -6.26 4.96
N ASN A 25 -3.38 -5.49 5.23
CA ASN A 25 -4.75 -6.01 5.24
C ASN A 25 -5.18 -6.49 3.85
N ARG A 26 -4.80 -5.77 2.79
CA ARG A 26 -5.09 -6.19 1.43
C ARG A 26 -4.34 -7.46 1.09
N LEU A 27 -3.05 -7.57 1.44
CA LEU A 27 -2.26 -8.79 1.26
C LEU A 27 -2.90 -9.98 2.00
N ALA A 28 -3.36 -9.78 3.24
CA ALA A 28 -4.05 -10.81 4.01
C ALA A 28 -5.39 -11.22 3.34
N SER A 29 -6.14 -10.27 2.80
CA SER A 29 -7.41 -10.51 2.13
C SER A 29 -7.28 -11.24 0.78
N VAL A 30 -6.28 -10.89 -0.05
CA VAL A 30 -6.07 -11.55 -1.35
C VAL A 30 -5.31 -12.88 -1.24
N GLY A 31 -4.59 -13.07 -0.14
CA GLY A 31 -3.74 -14.23 0.11
C GLY A 31 -2.31 -14.03 -0.42
N GLN A 32 -1.34 -14.45 0.39
CA GLN A 32 0.09 -14.28 0.09
C GLN A 32 0.52 -15.02 -1.18
N LYS A 33 0.03 -16.25 -1.37
CA LYS A 33 0.29 -17.06 -2.57
C LYS A 33 -0.19 -16.37 -3.85
N SER A 34 -1.44 -15.94 -3.88
CA SER A 34 -2.04 -15.25 -5.04
C SER A 34 -1.28 -13.97 -5.39
N TYR A 35 -0.87 -13.20 -4.37
CA TYR A 35 -0.04 -12.02 -4.57
C TYR A 35 1.35 -12.37 -5.12
N ALA A 36 1.99 -13.41 -4.60
CA ALA A 36 3.30 -13.86 -5.06
C ALA A 36 3.27 -14.29 -6.54
N GLU A 37 2.26 -15.08 -6.91
CA GLU A 37 2.01 -15.52 -8.29
C GLU A 37 1.80 -14.33 -9.23
N HIS A 38 0.97 -13.36 -8.84
CA HIS A 38 0.72 -12.15 -9.63
C HIS A 38 1.99 -11.31 -9.85
N MET A 39 2.84 -11.24 -8.83
CA MET A 39 4.09 -10.47 -8.85
C MET A 39 5.26 -11.22 -9.49
N GLY A 40 5.08 -12.48 -9.91
CA GLY A 40 6.15 -13.31 -10.48
C GLY A 40 7.29 -13.60 -9.50
N ILE A 41 7.01 -13.65 -8.20
CA ILE A 41 7.99 -13.92 -7.14
C ILE A 41 7.58 -15.14 -6.30
N SER A 42 8.51 -15.66 -5.50
CA SER A 42 8.20 -16.75 -4.59
C SER A 42 7.39 -16.26 -3.38
N GLU A 43 6.53 -17.13 -2.84
CA GLU A 43 5.77 -16.83 -1.63
C GLU A 43 6.68 -16.54 -0.42
N SER A 44 7.84 -17.20 -0.32
CA SER A 44 8.82 -16.95 0.73
C SER A 44 9.47 -15.55 0.61
N THR A 45 9.61 -15.01 -0.61
CA THR A 45 10.01 -13.62 -0.83
C THR A 45 9.00 -12.65 -0.23
N VAL A 46 7.71 -12.89 -0.39
CA VAL A 46 6.65 -12.05 0.20
C VAL A 46 6.71 -12.10 1.73
N SER A 47 6.89 -13.30 2.29
CA SER A 47 7.05 -13.47 3.73
C SER A 47 8.24 -12.67 4.28
N ARG A 48 9.38 -12.75 3.61
CA ARG A 48 10.60 -12.02 3.99
C ARG A 48 10.41 -10.51 3.93
N ARG A 49 9.76 -10.00 2.87
CA ARG A 49 9.41 -8.57 2.73
C ARG A 49 8.59 -8.03 3.90
N LYS A 50 7.65 -8.82 4.44
CA LYS A 50 6.91 -8.43 5.66
C LYS A 50 7.85 -8.24 6.86
N ALA A 51 8.80 -9.15 7.05
CA ALA A 51 9.74 -9.09 8.17
C ALA A 51 10.80 -7.99 8.01
N GLU A 52 11.20 -7.69 6.78
CA GLU A 52 12.24 -6.69 6.46
C GLU A 52 11.72 -5.25 6.37
N GLY A 53 10.43 -5.02 6.69
CA GLY A 53 9.85 -3.67 6.68
C GLY A 53 9.59 -3.11 5.27
N TYR A 54 9.51 -3.96 4.25
CA TYR A 54 9.25 -3.54 2.86
C TYR A 54 7.97 -2.71 2.73
N PHE A 55 6.88 -3.15 3.36
CA PHE A 55 5.58 -2.46 3.32
C PHE A 55 5.60 -1.15 4.11
N CYS A 56 6.34 -1.09 5.22
CA CYS A 56 6.57 0.15 5.96
C CYS A 56 7.31 1.19 5.12
N ASN A 57 8.37 0.77 4.40
CA ASN A 57 9.14 1.67 3.54
C ASN A 57 8.30 2.17 2.36
N MET A 58 7.56 1.27 1.70
CA MET A 58 6.62 1.64 0.65
C MET A 58 5.56 2.63 1.15
N ALA A 59 5.04 2.43 2.36
CA ALA A 59 4.08 3.33 2.95
C ALA A 59 4.65 4.73 3.23
N LYS A 60 5.91 4.82 3.65
CA LYS A 60 6.61 6.11 3.82
C LYS A 60 6.82 6.82 2.48
N GLU A 61 7.17 6.08 1.44
CA GLU A 61 7.33 6.64 0.08
C GLU A 61 6.02 7.17 -0.50
N LEU A 62 4.90 6.49 -0.22
CA LEU A 62 3.57 6.89 -0.70
C LEU A 62 2.94 8.05 0.09
N ALA A 63 3.47 8.36 1.27
CA ALA A 63 3.00 9.43 2.14
C ALA A 63 3.73 10.78 1.92
N PHE A 64 4.71 10.83 1.02
CA PHE A 64 5.48 12.04 0.66
C PHE A 64 4.78 12.85 -0.43
#